data_AF-A0A1C6PZH3-F1
#
_entry.id   AF-A0A1C6PZH3-F1
#
_cell.length_a   1.000
_cell.length_b   1.000
_cell.length_c   1.000
_cell.angle_alpha   90.00
_cell.angle_beta   90.00
_cell.angle_gamma   90.00
#
_symmetry.space_group_name_H-M   'P 1'
#
loop_
_entity.id
_entity.type
_entity.pdbx_description
1 polymer ?
#
loop_
_entity_poly.entity_id
_entity_poly.type
_entity_poly.pdbx_seq_one_letter_code
_entity_poly.pdbx_strand_id
1 'polypeptide(L)'
;MKLDAVHLIKATRHALAECESVEEIVAEAWQVQALAGAIGRHLAVSGPQSVRAEAIGLSEAGTQACLSSVGPVRCGGRWCEARADRLSQVQDPKCALSDLSLLLAETGVALVLVAVSAREEGLYWQCVEALDAADESGDRVTGMMRRLEAQEHGPAA
;
A
#
# COMPACT_ATOMS: atom_id res chain seq x y z
N MET A 1 7.69 13.40 13.56
CA MET A 1 6.64 12.84 14.44
C MET A 1 6.46 11.39 14.04
N LYS A 2 6.60 10.45 14.97
CA LYS A 2 6.47 8.99 14.71
C LYS A 2 5.00 8.60 14.75
N LEU A 3 4.51 7.87 13.74
CA LEU A 3 3.10 7.46 13.62
C LEU A 3 2.98 5.93 13.54
N ASP A 4 1.83 5.42 13.97
CA ASP A 4 1.42 4.03 13.83
C ASP A 4 0.80 3.78 12.44
N ALA A 5 0.88 2.53 11.97
CA ALA A 5 0.38 2.11 10.67
C ALA A 5 -1.10 2.46 10.43
N VAL A 6 -1.98 2.18 11.39
CA VAL A 6 -3.43 2.41 11.22
C VAL A 6 -3.72 3.89 11.01
N HIS A 7 -3.00 4.77 11.71
CA HIS A 7 -3.14 6.21 11.54
C HIS A 7 -2.69 6.69 10.16
N LEU A 8 -1.57 6.16 9.66
CA LEU A 8 -1.08 6.49 8.31
C LEU A 8 -2.00 5.96 7.22
N ILE A 9 -2.55 4.76 7.39
CA ILE A 9 -3.53 4.19 6.44
C ILE A 9 -4.77 5.08 6.37
N LYS A 10 -5.32 5.50 7.51
CA LYS A 10 -6.48 6.41 7.56
C LYS A 10 -6.18 7.77 6.92
N ALA A 11 -5.00 8.33 7.17
CA ALA A 11 -4.60 9.60 6.57
C ALA A 11 -4.45 9.49 5.04
N THR A 12 -3.84 8.41 4.55
CA THR A 12 -3.71 8.14 3.11
C THR A 12 -5.07 7.87 2.46
N ARG A 13 -5.94 7.08 3.10
CA ARG A 13 -7.31 6.84 2.63
C ARG A 13 -8.12 8.12 2.50
N HIS A 14 -8.02 9.00 3.51
CA HIS A 14 -8.69 10.30 3.46
C HIS A 14 -8.14 11.17 2.33
N ALA A 15 -6.82 11.23 2.15
CA ALA A 15 -6.21 11.98 1.06
C ALA A 15 -6.64 11.46 -0.33
N LEU A 16 -6.71 10.14 -0.52
CA LEU A 16 -7.23 9.52 -1.74
C LEU A 16 -8.70 9.90 -2.00
N ALA A 17 -9.53 9.95 -0.95
CA ALA A 17 -10.94 10.31 -1.08
C ALA A 17 -11.18 11.79 -1.43
N GLU A 18 -10.22 12.66 -1.09
CA GLU A 18 -10.26 14.10 -1.39
C GLU A 18 -9.59 14.46 -2.73
N CYS A 19 -9.07 13.48 -3.50
CA CYS A 19 -8.49 13.76 -4.81
C CYS A 19 -9.56 14.28 -5.78
N GLU A 20 -9.25 15.40 -6.43
CA GLU A 20 -10.12 16.02 -7.45
C GLU A 20 -9.52 15.92 -8.86
N SER A 21 -8.28 15.44 -8.97
CA SER A 21 -7.55 15.31 -10.23
C SER A 21 -6.92 13.93 -10.43
N VAL A 22 -6.62 13.63 -11.69
CA VAL A 22 -5.92 12.39 -12.09
C VAL A 22 -4.53 12.33 -11.45
N GLU A 23 -3.81 13.44 -11.44
CA GLU A 23 -2.47 13.56 -10.90
C GLU A 23 -2.45 13.28 -9.39
N GLU A 24 -3.45 13.76 -8.66
CA GLU A 24 -3.61 13.47 -7.23
C GLU A 24 -3.91 11.98 -6.98
N ILE A 25 -4.79 11.36 -7.77
CA ILE A 25 -5.09 9.92 -7.64
C ILE A 25 -3.81 9.08 -7.87
N VAL A 26 -3.03 9.39 -8.90
CA VAL A 26 -1.77 8.69 -9.19
C VAL A 26 -0.74 8.93 -8.08
N ALA A 27 -0.67 10.14 -7.53
CA ALA A 27 0.21 10.46 -6.40
C ALA A 27 -0.18 9.68 -5.14
N GLU A 28 -1.48 9.59 -4.86
CA GLU A 28 -2.00 8.88 -3.70
C GLU A 28 -1.88 7.36 -3.85
N ALA A 29 -2.06 6.81 -5.06
CA ALA A 29 -1.75 5.41 -5.34
C ALA A 29 -0.27 5.07 -5.06
N TRP A 30 0.66 5.96 -5.42
CA TRP A 30 2.06 5.81 -5.08
C TRP A 30 2.30 5.85 -3.56
N GLN A 31 1.62 6.74 -2.83
CA GLN A 31 1.70 6.80 -1.36
C GLN A 31 1.19 5.50 -0.71
N VAL A 32 0.14 4.89 -1.26
CA VAL A 32 -0.39 3.60 -0.80
C VAL A 32 0.65 2.49 -0.96
N GLN A 33 1.33 2.43 -2.11
CA GLN A 33 2.40 1.45 -2.35
C GLN A 33 3.60 1.65 -1.43
N ALA A 34 4.04 2.90 -1.23
CA ALA A 34 5.10 3.22 -0.28
C ALA A 34 4.73 2.77 1.15
N LEU A 35 3.48 2.99 1.56
CA LEU A 35 2.99 2.58 2.87
C LEU A 35 2.91 1.06 3.00
N ALA A 36 2.42 0.36 1.98
CA ALA A 36 2.39 -1.10 1.92
C ALA A 36 3.80 -1.69 2.10
N GLY A 37 4.78 -1.19 1.34
CA GLY A 37 6.17 -1.61 1.45
C GLY A 37 6.78 -1.35 2.84
N ALA A 38 6.48 -0.19 3.43
CA ALA A 38 6.96 0.14 4.78
C ALA A 38 6.34 -0.76 5.86
N ILE A 39 5.05 -1.06 5.78
CA ILE A 39 4.37 -2.01 6.68
C ILE A 39 4.99 -3.41 6.53
N GLY A 40 5.19 -3.88 5.29
CA GLY A 40 5.87 -5.15 5.00
C GLY A 40 7.25 -5.22 5.65
N ARG A 41 8.06 -4.17 5.50
CA ARG A 41 9.39 -4.08 6.12
C ARG A 41 9.33 -4.16 7.65
N HIS A 42 8.41 -3.44 8.27
CA HIS A 42 8.22 -3.49 9.72
C HIS A 42 7.80 -4.88 10.20
N LEU A 43 6.86 -5.53 9.50
CA LEU A 43 6.41 -6.88 9.84
C LEU A 43 7.46 -7.96 9.58
N ALA A 44 8.31 -7.79 8.57
CA ALA A 44 9.42 -8.70 8.31
C ALA A 44 10.43 -8.72 9.47
N VAL A 45 10.72 -7.54 10.03
CA VAL A 45 11.68 -7.36 11.13
C VAL A 45 11.07 -7.70 12.49
N SER A 46 9.88 -7.18 12.79
CA SER A 46 9.30 -7.19 14.14
C SER A 46 7.99 -7.96 14.27
N GLY A 47 7.41 -8.41 13.16
CA GLY A 47 6.14 -9.15 13.14
C GLY A 47 6.27 -10.64 13.45
N PRO A 48 5.13 -11.36 13.51
CA PRO A 48 5.10 -12.80 13.75
C PRO A 48 5.89 -13.58 12.70
N GLN A 49 6.60 -14.63 13.13
CA GLN A 49 7.42 -15.44 12.21
C GLN A 49 6.60 -16.10 11.10
N SER A 50 5.35 -16.45 11.38
CA SER A 50 4.43 -17.10 10.43
C SER A 50 4.18 -16.25 9.19
N VAL A 51 4.23 -14.92 9.30
CA VAL A 51 3.96 -13.99 8.19
C VAL A 51 5.21 -13.42 7.53
N ARG A 52 6.40 -13.73 8.05
CA ARG A 52 7.65 -13.06 7.64
C ARG A 52 7.94 -13.16 6.14
N ALA A 53 7.70 -14.31 5.52
CA ALA A 53 7.95 -14.50 4.09
C ALA A 53 7.06 -13.57 3.23
N GLU A 54 5.76 -13.49 3.55
CA GLU A 54 4.84 -12.60 2.86
C GLU A 54 5.14 -11.12 3.16
N ALA A 55 5.59 -10.81 4.38
CA ALA A 55 5.98 -9.45 4.77
C ALA A 55 7.22 -8.95 3.99
N ILE A 56 8.19 -9.85 3.73
CA ILE A 56 9.33 -9.55 2.84
C ILE A 56 8.82 -9.31 1.42
N GLY A 57 7.97 -10.20 0.90
CA GLY A 57 7.36 -10.03 -0.43
C GLY A 57 6.59 -8.72 -0.57
N LEU A 58 5.82 -8.32 0.45
CA LEU A 58 5.12 -7.04 0.47
C LEU A 58 6.11 -5.85 0.48
N SER A 59 7.20 -5.95 1.25
CA SER A 59 8.26 -4.92 1.26
C SER A 59 8.89 -4.75 -0.12
N GLU A 60 9.15 -5.85 -0.82
CA GLU A 60 9.77 -5.86 -2.14
C GLU A 60 8.80 -5.32 -3.19
N ALA A 61 7.55 -5.80 -3.21
CA ALA A 61 6.50 -5.33 -4.12
C ALA A 61 6.27 -3.82 -3.99
N GLY A 62 6.10 -3.30 -2.77
CA GLY A 62 5.93 -1.86 -2.55
C GLY A 62 7.14 -1.04 -2.97
N THR A 63 8.36 -1.56 -2.77
CA THR A 63 9.60 -0.89 -3.23
C THR A 63 9.64 -0.85 -4.77
N GLN A 64 9.37 -1.97 -5.42
CA GLN A 64 9.39 -2.08 -6.87
C GLN A 64 8.32 -1.18 -7.51
N ALA A 65 7.10 -1.18 -6.98
CA ALA A 65 6.03 -0.31 -7.44
C ALA A 65 6.42 1.18 -7.40
N CYS A 66 7.12 1.59 -6.33
CA CYS A 66 7.63 2.95 -6.19
C CYS A 66 8.76 3.30 -7.18
N LEU A 67 9.50 2.31 -7.68
CA LEU A 67 10.58 2.47 -8.66
C LEU A 67 10.07 2.43 -10.12
N SER A 68 9.06 1.60 -10.41
CA SER A 68 8.47 1.44 -11.74
C SER A 68 7.55 2.60 -12.11
N SER A 69 6.84 3.16 -11.13
CA SER A 69 6.12 4.43 -11.31
C SER A 69 7.10 5.50 -11.78
N VAL A 70 6.72 6.34 -12.75
CA VAL A 70 7.55 7.47 -13.25
C VAL A 70 7.75 8.51 -12.13
N GLY A 71 8.61 8.18 -11.17
CA GLY A 71 8.98 8.96 -9.99
C GLY A 71 7.83 9.32 -9.04
N PRO A 72 8.15 9.85 -7.85
CA PRO A 72 7.15 10.52 -7.02
C PRO A 72 6.47 11.62 -7.84
N VAL A 73 5.14 11.60 -7.91
CA VAL A 73 4.37 12.65 -8.59
C VAL A 73 4.80 14.00 -8.02
N ARG A 74 5.09 14.96 -8.91
CA ARG A 74 5.54 16.30 -8.52
C ARG A 74 4.35 17.09 -7.94
N CYS A 75 4.13 16.96 -6.65
CA CYS A 75 3.22 17.82 -5.90
C CYS A 75 3.79 19.25 -5.85
N GLY A 76 3.30 20.17 -6.70
CA GLY A 76 3.72 21.57 -6.66
C GLY A 76 5.23 21.79 -6.88
N GLY A 77 5.88 20.98 -7.72
CA GLY A 77 7.29 21.16 -8.11
C GLY A 77 8.32 20.55 -7.14
N ARG A 78 7.90 19.92 -6.04
CA ARG A 78 8.76 19.16 -5.12
C ARG A 78 8.44 17.66 -5.17
N TRP A 79 9.44 16.82 -4.89
CA TRP A 79 9.19 15.40 -4.65
C TRP A 79 8.35 15.28 -3.37
N CYS A 80 7.17 14.68 -3.46
CA CYS A 80 6.33 14.42 -2.30
C CYS A 80 7.07 13.43 -1.38
N GLU A 81 7.36 13.80 -0.13
CA GLU A 81 7.88 12.85 0.87
C GLU A 81 6.85 11.73 1.07
N ALA A 82 7.31 10.49 1.19
CA ALA A 82 6.39 9.38 1.45
C ALA A 82 5.86 9.53 2.88
N ARG A 83 4.53 9.51 3.07
CA ARG A 83 3.92 9.43 4.41
C ARG A 83 4.39 8.17 5.14
N ALA A 84 4.76 7.14 4.39
CA ALA A 84 5.39 5.93 4.86
C ALA A 84 6.68 6.17 5.68
N ASP A 85 7.44 7.24 5.42
CA ASP A 85 8.67 7.58 6.17
C ASP A 85 8.38 7.99 7.62
N ARG A 86 7.12 8.33 7.94
CA ARG A 86 6.67 8.64 9.29
C ARG A 86 6.28 7.38 10.07
N LEU A 87 6.20 6.22 9.40
CA LEU A 87 5.89 4.95 10.04
C LEU A 87 7.01 4.61 11.01
N SER A 88 6.61 4.22 12.22
CA SER A 88 7.56 3.91 13.29
C SER A 88 7.32 2.55 13.91
N GLN A 89 6.11 2.01 13.78
CA GLN A 89 5.69 0.75 14.34
C GLN A 89 4.39 0.30 13.68
N VAL A 90 4.12 -1.00 13.79
CA VAL A 90 2.84 -1.61 13.46
C VAL A 90 2.33 -2.23 14.77
N GLN A 91 1.48 -1.51 15.50
CA GLN A 91 1.03 -1.94 16.84
C GLN A 91 0.09 -3.15 16.79
N ASP A 92 -0.88 -3.08 15.88
CA ASP A 92 -1.83 -4.16 15.62
C ASP A 92 -1.67 -4.63 14.16
N PRO A 93 -0.91 -5.70 13.92
CA PRO A 93 -0.72 -6.24 12.57
C PRO A 93 -2.02 -6.61 11.88
N LYS A 94 -3.04 -7.11 12.60
CA LYS A 94 -4.28 -7.56 11.99
C LYS A 94 -5.13 -6.39 11.55
N CYS A 95 -5.32 -5.40 12.43
CA CYS A 95 -6.04 -4.19 12.09
C CYS A 95 -5.33 -3.43 10.96
N ALA A 96 -4.00 -3.31 11.02
CA ALA A 96 -3.23 -2.66 9.96
C ALA A 96 -3.33 -3.39 8.62
N LEU A 97 -3.26 -4.72 8.59
CA LEU A 97 -3.39 -5.50 7.35
C LEU A 97 -4.81 -5.44 6.79
N SER A 98 -5.84 -5.49 7.63
CA SER A 98 -7.23 -5.37 7.21
C SER A 98 -7.52 -3.98 6.62
N ASP A 99 -7.09 -2.92 7.30
CA ASP A 99 -7.25 -1.54 6.82
C ASP A 99 -6.44 -1.31 5.52
N LEU A 100 -5.24 -1.88 5.42
CA LEU A 100 -4.42 -1.79 4.22
C LEU A 100 -5.07 -2.53 3.04
N SER A 101 -5.68 -3.69 3.27
CA SER A 101 -6.41 -4.43 2.23
C SER A 101 -7.56 -3.60 1.65
N LEU A 102 -8.32 -2.91 2.51
CA LEU A 102 -9.38 -2.01 2.06
C LEU A 102 -8.83 -0.84 1.26
N LEU A 103 -7.75 -0.20 1.73
CA LEU A 103 -7.13 0.91 1.04
C LEU A 103 -6.58 0.51 -0.34
N LEU A 104 -5.98 -0.68 -0.47
CA LEU A 104 -5.51 -1.20 -1.75
C LEU A 104 -6.67 -1.42 -2.73
N ALA A 105 -7.80 -1.97 -2.26
CA ALA A 105 -8.98 -2.14 -3.09
C ALA A 105 -9.57 -0.80 -3.56
N GLU A 106 -9.68 0.20 -2.67
CA GLU A 106 -10.13 1.55 -3.02
C GLU A 106 -9.21 2.24 -4.03
N THR A 107 -7.90 2.07 -3.84
CA THR A 107 -6.88 2.56 -4.77
C THR A 107 -7.05 1.93 -6.15
N GLY A 108 -7.30 0.61 -6.20
CA GLY A 108 -7.57 -0.08 -7.46
C GLY A 108 -8.81 0.48 -8.18
N VAL A 109 -9.91 0.71 -7.45
CA VAL A 109 -11.12 1.32 -8.04
C VAL A 109 -10.81 2.71 -8.62
N ALA A 110 -10.08 3.56 -7.88
CA ALA A 110 -9.71 4.89 -8.35
C ALA A 110 -8.83 4.83 -9.62
N LEU A 111 -7.84 3.94 -9.65
CA LEU A 111 -6.96 3.75 -10.79
C LEU A 111 -7.68 3.23 -12.04
N VAL A 112 -8.67 2.34 -11.89
CA VAL A 112 -9.50 1.89 -13.03
C VAL A 112 -10.25 3.06 -13.65
N LEU A 113 -10.82 3.97 -12.83
CA LEU A 113 -11.53 5.14 -13.34
C LEU A 113 -10.60 6.09 -14.10
N VAL A 114 -9.36 6.28 -13.62
CA VAL A 114 -8.33 7.03 -14.33
C VAL A 114 -7.95 6.35 -15.64
N ALA A 115 -7.68 5.04 -15.62
CA ALA A 115 -7.26 4.28 -16.79
C ALA A 115 -8.32 4.33 -17.91
N VAL A 116 -9.60 4.17 -17.58
CA VAL A 116 -10.71 4.27 -18.54
C VAL A 116 -10.84 5.67 -19.14
N SER A 117 -10.41 6.70 -18.41
CA SER A 117 -10.47 8.11 -18.83
C SER A 117 -9.17 8.59 -19.48
N ALA A 118 -8.12 7.75 -19.49
CA ALA A 118 -6.80 8.12 -19.97
C ALA A 118 -6.82 8.35 -21.49
N ARG A 119 -6.38 9.54 -21.90
CA ARG A 119 -6.25 9.92 -23.32
C ARG A 119 -4.85 9.64 -23.88
N GLU A 120 -3.87 9.52 -22.99
CA GLU A 120 -2.47 9.29 -23.30
C GLU A 120 -2.12 7.85 -22.96
N GLU A 121 -1.48 7.15 -23.89
CA GLU A 121 -1.07 5.75 -23.72
C GLU A 121 -0.14 5.56 -22.51
N GLY A 122 0.74 6.54 -22.25
CA GLY A 122 1.63 6.52 -21.09
C GLY A 122 0.88 6.54 -19.75
N LEU A 123 -0.18 7.36 -19.64
CA LEU A 123 -1.00 7.42 -18.43
C LEU A 123 -1.80 6.12 -18.23
N TYR A 124 -2.36 5.58 -19.31
CA TYR A 124 -3.05 4.29 -19.27
C TYR A 124 -2.11 3.19 -18.74
N TRP A 125 -0.91 3.09 -19.31
CA TRP A 125 0.05 2.06 -18.91
C TRP A 125 0.55 2.24 -17.47
N GLN A 126 0.79 3.49 -17.06
CA GLN A 126 1.11 3.80 -15.67
C GLN A 126 0.00 3.36 -14.69
N CYS A 127 -1.28 3.51 -15.07
CA CYS A 127 -2.38 3.02 -14.25
C CYS A 127 -2.43 1.50 -14.21
N VAL A 128 -2.14 0.80 -15.32
CA VAL A 128 -2.06 -0.67 -15.36
C VAL A 128 -0.95 -1.17 -14.43
N GLU A 129 0.24 -0.59 -14.48
CA GLU A 129 1.35 -0.97 -13.59
C GLU A 129 1.02 -0.72 -12.11
N ALA A 130 0.33 0.39 -11.81
CA ALA A 130 -0.11 0.69 -10.45
C ALA A 130 -1.22 -0.26 -9.96
N LEU A 131 -2.11 -0.70 -10.85
CA LEU A 131 -3.14 -1.71 -10.56
C LEU A 131 -2.52 -3.06 -10.25
N ASP A 132 -1.58 -3.53 -11.07
CA ASP A 132 -0.87 -4.79 -10.86
C ASP A 132 -0.10 -4.76 -9.54
N ALA A 133 0.54 -3.64 -9.20
CA ALA A 133 1.21 -3.46 -7.91
C ALA A 133 0.23 -3.47 -6.72
N ALA A 134 -0.98 -2.93 -6.89
CA ALA A 134 -2.01 -2.95 -5.84
C ALA A 134 -2.57 -4.35 -5.63
N ASP A 135 -2.79 -5.09 -6.71
CA ASP A 135 -3.23 -6.48 -6.68
C ASP A 135 -2.18 -7.39 -6.02
N GLU A 136 -0.91 -7.30 -6.45
CA GLU A 136 0.18 -8.07 -5.84
C GLU A 136 0.31 -7.78 -4.34
N SER A 137 0.27 -6.50 -3.94
CA SER A 137 0.30 -6.12 -2.53
C SER A 137 -0.91 -6.68 -1.75
N GLY A 138 -2.10 -6.67 -2.37
CA GLY A 138 -3.33 -7.21 -1.81
C GLY A 138 -3.26 -8.72 -1.56
N ASP A 139 -2.65 -9.46 -2.50
CA ASP A 139 -2.41 -10.90 -2.37
C ASP A 139 -1.48 -11.22 -1.19
N ARG A 140 -0.38 -10.45 -1.01
CA ARG A 140 0.52 -10.62 0.14
C ARG A 140 -0.20 -10.34 1.45
N VAL A 141 -0.99 -9.27 1.51
CA VAL A 141 -1.80 -8.91 2.69
C VAL A 141 -2.79 -10.01 3.04
N THR A 142 -3.51 -10.53 2.04
CA THR A 142 -4.45 -11.64 2.21
C THR A 142 -3.74 -12.91 2.71
N GLY A 143 -2.57 -13.22 2.15
CA GLY A 143 -1.73 -14.34 2.60
C GLY A 143 -1.31 -14.19 4.07
N MET A 144 -0.93 -12.99 4.50
CA MET A 144 -0.59 -12.72 5.90
C MET A 144 -1.79 -12.90 6.84
N MET A 145 -2.95 -12.34 6.50
CA MET A 145 -4.16 -12.45 7.33
C MET A 145 -4.55 -13.92 7.55
N ARG A 146 -4.56 -14.73 6.48
CA ARG A 146 -4.85 -16.18 6.57
C ARG A 146 -3.88 -16.92 7.51
N ARG A 147 -2.59 -16.57 7.49
CA ARG A 147 -1.57 -17.18 8.34
C ARG A 147 -1.69 -16.74 9.81
N LEU A 148 -2.10 -15.50 10.07
CA LEU A 148 -2.39 -15.02 11.42
C LEU A 148 -3.61 -15.72 12.00
N GLU A 149 -4.69 -15.87 11.23
CA GLU A 149 -5.88 -16.62 11.64
C GLU A 149 -5.55 -18.09 11.94
N ALA A 150 -4.77 -18.75 11.08
CA ALA A 150 -4.36 -20.14 11.30
C ALA A 150 -3.52 -20.33 12.57
N GLN A 151 -2.76 -19.31 12.98
CA GLN A 151 -1.97 -19.35 14.22
C GLN A 151 -2.84 -19.24 15.48
N GLU A 152 -3.90 -18.43 15.44
CA GLU A 152 -4.82 -18.28 16.57
C GLU A 152 -5.72 -19.50 16.78
N HIS A 153 -6.01 -20.24 15.70
CA HIS A 153 -6.82 -21.46 15.73
C HIS A 153 -5.96 -22.74 15.83
N GLY A 154 -4.64 -22.60 16.09
CA GLY A 154 -3.74 -23.74 16.38
C GLY A 154 -4.21 -24.52 17.61
N PRO A 155 -3.99 -25.85 17.66
CA PRO A 155 -4.87 -26.79 18.32
C PRO A 155 -5.01 -26.46 19.81
N ALA A 156 -6.26 -26.41 20.29
CA ALA A 156 -6.53 -26.57 21.72
C ALA A 156 -5.84 -27.86 22.18
N ALA A 157 -4.83 -27.71 23.04
CA ALA A 157 -4.11 -28.80 23.66
C ALA A 157 -5.03 -29.63 24.57
#